data_AF-A0A7S3XCN7-F1
#
_entry.id   AF-A0A7S3XCN7-F1
#
_cell.length_a   1.000
_cell.length_b   1.000
_cell.length_c   1.000
_cell.angle_alpha   90.00
_cell.angle_beta   90.00
_cell.angle_gamma   90.00
#
_symmetry.space_group_name_H-M   'P 1'
#
loop_
_entity.id
_entity.type
_entity.pdbx_description
1 polymer ?
#
loop_
_entity_poly.entity_id
_entity_poly.type
_entity_poly.pdbx_seq_one_letter_code
_entity_poly.pdbx_strand_id
1 'polypeptide(L)'
;MGKYAREPESAAKSAKARGSYLRVHFKNTREAAMAIKKMELTKAKSYLEAVLRKERAIPFRRFCGGVGRTAQAKNEGSTNGQARWPKKSVEFLMELLKNAESNAEVRRKNHGKNDDQGCQRRSDHALASKATHARHSYPHSHCTDWFDC
;
A
#
# COMPACT_ATOMS: atom_id res chain seq x y z
N MET A 1 -5.09 6.44 -20.77
CA MET A 1 -4.12 6.56 -19.65
C MET A 1 -4.85 7.09 -18.42
N GLY A 2 -4.80 6.40 -17.27
CA GLY A 2 -5.55 6.84 -16.09
C GLY A 2 -4.94 8.09 -15.43
N LYS A 3 -5.77 9.05 -15.02
CA LYS A 3 -5.34 10.24 -14.27
C LYS A 3 -4.97 9.88 -12.82
N TYR A 4 -3.97 10.53 -12.23
CA TYR A 4 -3.64 10.36 -10.80
C TYR A 4 -4.50 11.31 -9.96
N ALA A 5 -4.82 10.92 -8.73
CA ALA A 5 -5.66 11.75 -7.86
C ALA A 5 -4.93 12.94 -7.23
N ARG A 6 -3.59 12.85 -7.12
CA ARG A 6 -2.73 13.93 -6.63
C ARG A 6 -1.59 14.11 -7.61
N GLU A 7 -1.38 15.35 -8.03
CA GLU A 7 -0.23 15.73 -8.82
C GLU A 7 0.91 16.17 -7.90
N PRO A 8 2.16 15.74 -8.16
CA PRO A 8 3.31 16.21 -7.42
C PRO A 8 3.65 17.65 -7.83
N GLU A 9 4.17 18.42 -6.88
CA GLU A 9 4.59 19.81 -7.09
C GLU A 9 5.78 19.90 -8.07
N SER A 10 6.62 18.86 -8.14
CA SER A 10 7.74 18.77 -9.08
C SER A 10 7.75 17.44 -9.81
N ALA A 11 7.32 17.43 -11.07
CA ALA A 11 7.29 16.21 -11.89
C ALA A 11 8.68 15.59 -12.14
N ALA A 12 9.75 16.42 -12.13
CA ALA A 12 11.12 15.97 -12.34
C ALA A 12 11.69 15.20 -11.13
N LYS A 13 11.24 15.53 -9.91
CA LYS A 13 11.77 14.98 -8.65
C LYS A 13 10.90 13.85 -8.09
N SER A 14 9.78 13.53 -8.75
CA SER A 14 8.82 12.53 -8.26
C SER A 14 8.71 11.34 -9.21
N ALA A 15 8.67 10.13 -8.64
CA ALA A 15 8.34 8.90 -9.34
C ALA A 15 6.88 8.50 -9.07
N LYS A 16 6.21 7.96 -10.09
CA LYS A 16 4.82 7.49 -10.00
C LYS A 16 4.79 5.99 -10.31
N ALA A 17 3.98 5.24 -9.58
CA ALA A 17 3.67 3.84 -9.85
C ALA A 17 2.18 3.61 -9.61
N ARG A 18 1.57 2.73 -10.41
CA ARG A 18 0.16 2.36 -10.31
C ARG A 18 -0.01 0.89 -10.71
N GLY A 19 -0.79 0.16 -9.92
CA GLY A 19 -1.44 -1.09 -10.34
C GLY A 19 -2.94 -0.85 -10.50
N SER A 20 -3.58 -1.49 -11.47
CA SER A 20 -5.03 -1.43 -11.70
C SER A 20 -5.59 -2.85 -11.78
N TYR A 21 -6.84 -3.04 -11.30
CA TYR A 21 -7.52 -4.35 -11.28
C TYR A 21 -6.72 -5.47 -10.58
N LEU A 22 -6.11 -5.15 -9.44
CA LEU A 22 -5.37 -6.12 -8.63
C LEU A 22 -6.34 -7.03 -7.85
N ARG A 23 -6.08 -8.34 -7.84
CA ARG A 23 -6.85 -9.33 -7.05
C ARG A 23 -6.38 -9.34 -5.58
N VAL A 24 -6.59 -8.21 -4.92
CA VAL A 24 -6.24 -8.00 -3.51
C VAL A 24 -7.42 -7.46 -2.75
N HIS A 25 -7.51 -7.85 -1.48
CA HIS A 25 -8.58 -7.36 -0.63
C HIS A 25 -8.43 -5.85 -0.41
N PHE A 26 -9.43 -5.08 -0.83
CA PHE A 26 -9.37 -3.62 -0.82
C PHE A 26 -9.06 -3.06 0.58
N LYS A 27 -9.82 -3.50 1.59
CA LYS A 27 -9.69 -3.02 2.98
C LYS A 27 -8.27 -3.22 3.53
N ASN A 28 -7.67 -4.38 3.30
CA ASN A 28 -6.32 -4.71 3.79
C ASN A 28 -5.26 -3.86 3.11
N THR A 29 -5.33 -3.74 1.79
CA THR A 29 -4.35 -2.98 0.99
C THR A 29 -4.39 -1.49 1.34
N ARG A 30 -5.58 -0.95 1.63
CA ARG A 30 -5.73 0.45 2.04
C ARG A 30 -5.07 0.73 3.39
N GLU A 31 -5.27 -0.13 4.39
CA GLU A 31 -4.65 0.07 5.71
C GLU A 31 -3.12 -0.12 5.63
N ALA A 32 -2.65 -1.10 4.84
CA ALA A 32 -1.23 -1.29 4.56
C ALA A 32 -0.58 -0.08 3.85
N ALA A 33 -1.26 0.47 2.83
CA ALA A 33 -0.82 1.68 2.13
C ALA A 33 -0.76 2.91 3.03
N MET A 34 -1.68 3.00 4.01
CA MET A 34 -1.65 4.08 5.01
C MET A 34 -0.50 3.94 6.00
N ALA A 35 -0.10 2.71 6.35
CA ALA A 35 1.03 2.46 7.25
C ALA A 35 2.36 2.89 6.62
N ILE A 36 2.56 2.62 5.33
CA ILE A 36 3.79 3.01 4.61
C ILE A 36 3.81 4.49 4.18
N LYS A 37 2.70 5.23 4.34
CA LYS A 37 2.59 6.62 3.89
C LYS A 37 3.53 7.50 4.72
N LYS A 38 4.29 8.38 4.05
CA LYS A 38 5.33 9.27 4.63
C LYS A 38 6.57 8.56 5.17
N MET A 39 6.72 7.25 4.93
CA MET A 39 7.97 6.54 5.24
C MET A 39 9.02 6.74 4.15
N GLU A 40 10.28 6.57 4.51
CA GLU A 40 11.36 6.46 3.52
C GLU A 40 11.26 5.11 2.77
N LEU A 41 11.64 5.06 1.49
CA LEU A 41 11.59 3.84 0.67
C LEU A 41 12.34 2.65 1.31
N THR A 42 13.53 2.87 1.85
CA THR A 42 14.36 1.85 2.52
C THR A 42 13.66 1.29 3.76
N LYS A 43 13.13 2.18 4.59
CA LYS A 43 12.37 1.85 5.80
C LYS A 43 11.04 1.15 5.47
N ALA A 44 10.38 1.55 4.40
CA ALA A 44 9.13 0.93 3.97
C ALA A 44 9.34 -0.52 3.55
N LYS A 45 10.41 -0.82 2.79
CA LYS A 45 10.76 -2.20 2.41
C LYS A 45 11.06 -3.08 3.61
N SER A 46 11.96 -2.64 4.49
CA SER A 46 12.31 -3.41 5.69
C SER A 46 11.11 -3.61 6.62
N TYR A 47 10.21 -2.63 6.71
CA TYR A 47 8.95 -2.76 7.44
C TYR A 47 8.05 -3.84 6.83
N LEU A 48 7.83 -3.82 5.50
CA LEU A 48 7.00 -4.82 4.82
C LEU A 48 7.58 -6.24 4.93
N GLU A 49 8.90 -6.39 4.87
CA GLU A 49 9.57 -7.68 5.12
C GLU A 49 9.37 -8.17 6.56
N ALA A 50 9.48 -7.28 7.55
CA ALA A 50 9.19 -7.62 8.95
C ALA A 50 7.72 -8.01 9.17
N VAL A 51 6.79 -7.44 8.40
CA VAL A 51 5.37 -7.83 8.41
C VAL A 51 5.17 -9.23 7.81
N LEU A 52 5.90 -9.60 6.76
CA LEU A 52 5.87 -10.96 6.21
C LEU A 52 6.39 -11.98 7.23
N ARG A 53 7.44 -11.63 7.98
CA ARG A 53 7.96 -12.42 9.11
C ARG A 53 7.09 -12.37 10.37
N LYS A 54 6.01 -11.57 10.36
CA LYS A 54 5.10 -11.34 11.49
C LYS A 54 5.73 -10.72 12.74
N GLU A 55 6.90 -10.11 12.61
CA GLU A 55 7.59 -9.38 13.68
C GLU A 55 6.90 -8.05 13.97
N ARG A 56 6.37 -7.42 12.93
CA ARG A 56 5.58 -6.19 12.99
C ARG A 56 4.20 -6.43 12.41
N ALA A 57 3.22 -5.64 12.84
CA ALA A 57 1.85 -5.77 12.37
C ALA A 57 1.35 -4.48 11.72
N ILE A 58 0.45 -4.60 10.75
CA ILE A 58 -0.18 -3.45 10.10
C ILE A 58 -1.38 -3.02 10.95
N PRO A 59 -1.40 -1.78 11.47
CA PRO A 59 -2.52 -1.29 12.26
C PRO A 59 -3.76 -1.07 11.40
N PHE A 60 -4.92 -1.51 11.88
CA PHE A 60 -6.21 -1.26 11.24
C PHE A 60 -6.90 -0.10 11.97
N ARG A 61 -7.18 1.00 11.26
CA ARG A 61 -7.75 2.22 11.86
C ARG A 61 -9.20 2.47 11.45
N ARG A 62 -9.54 2.26 10.17
CA ARG A 62 -10.93 2.46 9.68
C ARG A 62 -11.73 1.17 9.64
N PHE A 63 -11.15 0.10 9.11
CA PHE A 63 -11.84 -1.17 8.88
C PHE A 63 -11.64 -2.13 10.06
N CYS A 64 -12.27 -1.81 11.18
CA CYS A 64 -12.02 -2.43 12.49
C CYS A 64 -13.02 -3.54 12.91
N GLY A 65 -14.05 -3.80 12.10
CA GLY A 65 -15.08 -4.81 12.43
C GLY A 65 -14.50 -6.23 12.47
N GLY A 66 -14.57 -6.90 13.62
CA GLY A 66 -14.09 -8.28 13.79
C GLY A 66 -12.57 -8.46 13.71
N VAL A 67 -11.79 -7.40 13.94
CA VAL A 67 -10.32 -7.49 13.94
C VAL A 67 -9.81 -7.81 15.34
N GLY A 68 -9.00 -8.86 15.46
CA GLY A 68 -8.33 -9.26 16.70
C GLY A 68 -7.34 -8.19 17.18
N ARG A 69 -7.15 -8.13 18.50
CA ARG A 69 -6.21 -7.19 19.14
C ARG A 69 -4.85 -7.86 19.30
N THR A 70 -3.77 -7.12 19.07
CA THR A 70 -2.40 -7.64 19.22
C THR A 70 -1.52 -6.65 19.98
N ALA A 71 -0.55 -7.15 20.74
CA ALA A 71 0.38 -6.31 21.48
C ALA A 71 1.25 -5.45 20.55
N GLN A 72 1.61 -5.98 19.38
CA GLN A 72 2.39 -5.28 18.36
C GLN A 72 1.69 -4.02 17.82
N ALA A 73 0.36 -3.98 17.84
CA ALA A 73 -0.41 -2.83 17.40
C ALA A 73 -0.16 -1.58 18.26
N LYS A 74 0.24 -1.74 19.53
CA LYS A 74 0.59 -0.63 20.42
C LYS A 74 1.85 0.09 19.93
N ASN A 75 2.86 -0.68 19.51
CA ASN A 75 4.15 -0.13 19.04
C ASN A 75 3.98 0.69 17.76
N GLU A 76 3.03 0.30 16.91
CA GLU A 76 2.74 0.99 15.64
C GLU A 76 1.66 2.10 15.79
N GLY A 77 1.33 2.48 17.04
CA GLY A 77 0.46 3.64 17.32
C GLY A 77 -1.02 3.41 17.00
N SER A 78 -1.51 2.17 17.05
CA SER A 78 -2.93 1.87 16.91
C SER A 78 -3.68 2.19 18.20
N THR A 79 -4.60 3.17 18.14
CA THR A 79 -5.48 3.56 19.25
C THR A 79 -6.34 2.39 19.75
N ASN A 80 -6.76 1.51 18.83
CA ASN A 80 -7.68 0.41 19.15
C ASN A 80 -6.95 -0.90 19.52
N GLY A 81 -5.62 -0.93 19.35
CA GLY A 81 -4.81 -2.14 19.54
C GLY A 81 -5.10 -3.26 18.53
N GLN A 82 -5.78 -2.94 17.42
CA GLN A 82 -6.15 -3.89 16.36
C GLN A 82 -5.12 -3.86 15.22
N ALA A 83 -4.64 -5.03 14.82
CA ALA A 83 -3.73 -5.19 13.69
C ALA A 83 -3.83 -6.58 13.05
N ARG A 84 -3.38 -6.70 11.79
CA ARG A 84 -3.30 -7.98 11.05
C ARG A 84 -2.02 -8.04 10.20
N TRP A 85 -1.76 -9.23 9.64
CA TRP A 85 -0.66 -9.49 8.70
C TRP A 85 -1.21 -9.91 7.32
N PRO A 86 -1.65 -8.96 6.47
CA PRO A 86 -2.16 -9.26 5.14
C PRO A 86 -1.03 -9.60 4.14
N LYS A 87 -0.66 -10.88 4.04
CA LYS A 87 0.43 -11.37 3.18
C LYS A 87 0.34 -10.88 1.72
N LYS A 88 -0.78 -11.19 1.03
CA LYS A 88 -1.01 -10.82 -0.38
C LYS A 88 -0.81 -9.31 -0.59
N SER A 89 -1.51 -8.47 0.19
CA SER A 89 -1.41 -7.01 0.05
C SER A 89 0.02 -6.48 0.25
N VAL A 90 0.80 -7.09 1.15
CA VAL A 90 2.19 -6.69 1.43
C VAL A 90 3.10 -7.05 0.25
N GLU A 91 2.96 -8.23 -0.33
CA GLU A 91 3.70 -8.66 -1.52
C GLU A 91 3.49 -7.69 -2.70
N PHE A 92 2.24 -7.33 -2.98
CA PHE A 92 1.92 -6.38 -4.05
C PHE A 92 2.46 -4.97 -3.77
N LEU A 93 2.43 -4.52 -2.52
CA LEU A 93 3.02 -3.23 -2.17
C LEU A 93 4.55 -3.23 -2.35
N MET A 94 5.20 -4.36 -2.10
CA MET A 94 6.63 -4.51 -2.35
C MET A 94 6.96 -4.41 -3.85
N GLU A 95 6.17 -5.06 -4.70
CA GLU A 95 6.30 -4.98 -6.16
C GLU A 95 6.09 -3.54 -6.68
N LEU A 96 5.08 -2.84 -6.14
CA LEU A 96 4.84 -1.43 -6.49
C LEU A 96 6.00 -0.51 -6.08
N LEU A 97 6.62 -0.75 -4.92
CA LEU A 97 7.78 0.01 -4.47
C LEU A 97 9.01 -0.25 -5.34
N LYS A 98 9.26 -1.51 -5.73
CA LYS A 98 10.34 -1.86 -6.66
C LYS A 98 10.16 -1.17 -8.02
N ASN A 99 8.94 -1.19 -8.56
CA ASN A 99 8.61 -0.48 -9.80
C ASN A 99 8.81 1.05 -9.67
N ALA A 100 8.40 1.63 -8.54
CA ALA A 100 8.60 3.06 -8.29
C ALA A 100 10.09 3.45 -8.27
N GLU A 101 10.97 2.60 -7.72
CA GLU A 101 12.42 2.80 -7.73
C GLU A 101 13.00 2.73 -9.14
N SER A 102 12.65 1.70 -9.91
CA SER A 102 13.09 1.60 -11.31
C SER A 102 12.66 2.82 -12.13
N ASN A 103 11.45 3.34 -11.90
CA ASN A 103 10.97 4.56 -12.55
C ASN A 103 11.74 5.81 -12.10
N ALA A 104 12.15 5.88 -10.83
CA ALA A 104 12.98 6.98 -10.33
C ALA A 104 14.37 6.97 -10.98
N GLU A 105 14.99 5.80 -11.14
CA GLU A 105 16.28 5.65 -11.81
C GLU A 105 16.22 6.05 -13.27
N VAL A 106 15.18 5.65 -14.00
CA VAL A 106 14.98 6.05 -15.40
C VAL A 106 14.83 7.57 -15.52
N ARG A 107 14.03 8.19 -14.65
CA ARG A 107 13.86 9.66 -14.66
C ARG A 107 15.17 10.40 -14.34
N ARG A 108 15.98 9.86 -13.42
CA ARG A 108 17.29 10.41 -13.07
C ARG A 108 18.27 10.40 -14.24
N LYS A 109 18.22 9.39 -15.11
CA LYS A 109 19.09 9.33 -16.30
C LYS A 109 18.71 10.39 -17.35
N ASN A 110 17.42 10.72 -17.45
CA ASN A 110 16.91 11.64 -18.48
C ASN A 110 17.07 13.11 -18.11
N HIS A 111 17.09 13.45 -16.82
CA HIS A 111 17.33 14.80 -16.33
C HIS A 111 18.75 14.88 -15.74
N GLY A 112 19.68 15.48 -16.48
CA GLY A 112 21.05 15.73 -16.01
C GLY A 112 21.08 16.40 -14.64
N LYS A 113 22.10 16.06 -13.85
CA LYS A 113 22.31 16.49 -12.45
C LYS A 113 22.19 18.01 -12.31
N ASN A 114 21.02 18.50 -11.91
CA ASN A 114 20.86 19.83 -11.34
C ASN A 114 20.14 19.68 -9.99
N ASP A 115 20.88 20.06 -8.96
CA ASP A 115 20.47 20.37 -7.59
C ASP A 115 20.24 19.19 -6.63
N ASP A 116 21.36 18.79 -6.01
CA ASP A 116 21.44 18.13 -4.71
C ASP A 116 20.91 19.07 -3.61
N GLN A 117 19.59 19.20 -3.50
CA GLN A 117 18.95 19.69 -2.28
C GLN A 117 17.95 18.64 -1.79
N GLY A 118 18.43 17.78 -0.88
CA GLY A 118 17.62 17.05 0.10
C GLY A 118 16.35 16.39 -0.44
N CYS A 119 16.43 15.62 -1.53
CA CYS A 119 15.28 14.87 -2.04
C CYS A 119 14.94 13.73 -1.06
N GLN A 120 14.16 14.04 -0.05
CA GLN A 120 13.60 13.08 0.89
C GLN A 120 12.86 12.02 0.08
N ARG A 121 13.43 10.81 -0.01
CA ARG A 121 12.85 9.63 -0.68
C ARG A 121 11.65 9.13 0.13
N ARG A 122 10.65 9.98 0.35
CA ARG A 122 9.46 9.73 1.15
C ARG A 122 8.29 9.40 0.24
N SER A 123 7.49 8.45 0.65
CA SER A 123 6.21 8.12 0.01
C SER A 123 5.17 9.19 0.35
N ASP A 124 5.10 10.25 -0.45
CA ASP A 124 4.20 11.39 -0.19
C ASP A 124 2.72 11.03 -0.26
N HIS A 125 2.38 10.07 -1.12
CA HIS A 125 0.99 9.72 -1.39
C HIS A 125 0.84 8.25 -1.80
N ALA A 126 -0.01 7.53 -1.07
CA ALA A 126 -0.44 6.18 -1.39
C ALA A 126 -1.97 6.13 -1.32
N LEU A 127 -2.61 5.66 -2.39
CA LEU A 127 -4.05 5.43 -2.45
C LEU A 127 -4.33 3.99 -2.89
N ALA A 128 -5.29 3.38 -2.22
CA ALA A 128 -5.97 2.20 -2.71
C ALA A 128 -7.42 2.60 -3.02
N SER A 129 -7.91 2.20 -4.19
CA SER A 129 -9.29 2.41 -4.64
C SER A 129 -9.94 1.06 -4.89
N LYS A 130 -11.25 0.93 -4.64
CA LYS A 130 -11.99 -0.29 -4.98
C LYS A 130 -12.06 -0.42 -6.50
N ALA A 131 -11.73 -1.59 -7.01
CA ALA A 131 -12.02 -1.97 -8.39
C ALA A 131 -13.44 -2.55 -8.48
N THR A 132 -13.92 -2.78 -9.71
CA THR A 132 -15.16 -3.52 -9.97
C THR A 132 -15.08 -4.92 -9.33
N HIS A 133 -16.13 -5.32 -8.61
CA HIS A 133 -16.13 -6.62 -7.93
C HIS A 133 -16.33 -7.75 -8.94
N ALA A 134 -15.53 -8.81 -8.83
CA ALA A 134 -15.78 -10.05 -9.54
C ALA A 134 -16.93 -10.79 -8.85
N ARG A 135 -18.01 -11.09 -9.59
CA ARG A 135 -19.18 -11.81 -9.07
C ARG A 135 -18.92 -13.31 -9.14
N HIS A 136 -19.08 -14.00 -8.02
CA HIS A 136 -19.15 -15.46 -7.96
C HIS A 136 -20.42 -15.83 -7.19
N SER A 137 -21.20 -16.77 -7.73
CA SER A 137 -22.43 -17.25 -7.11
C SER A 137 -22.17 -18.57 -6.39
N TYR A 138 -22.61 -18.70 -5.13
CA TYR A 138 -22.57 -19.99 -4.44
C TYR A 138 -23.84 -20.80 -4.73
N PRO A 139 -23.71 -22.09 -5.03
CA PRO A 139 -24.88 -22.95 -5.24
C PRO A 139 -25.44 -23.37 -3.89
N HIS A 140 -26.43 -22.64 -3.38
CA HIS A 140 -27.49 -23.14 -2.49
C HIS A 140 -28.68 -22.17 -2.52
N SER A 141 -29.86 -22.66 -2.14
CA SER A 141 -31.23 -22.18 -2.42
C SER A 141 -31.57 -20.69 -2.19
N HIS A 142 -30.65 -19.90 -1.64
CA HIS A 142 -30.69 -18.44 -1.71
C HIS A 142 -29.46 -17.96 -2.49
N CYS A 143 -29.69 -17.44 -3.71
CA CYS A 143 -28.64 -16.88 -4.56
C CYS A 143 -28.08 -15.62 -3.87
N THR A 144 -27.10 -15.81 -2.98
CA THR A 144 -26.40 -14.71 -2.31
C THR A 144 -25.20 -14.34 -3.16
N ASP A 145 -25.11 -13.06 -3.52
CA ASP A 145 -23.93 -12.52 -4.21
C ASP A 145 -22.73 -12.61 -3.28
N TRP A 146 -21.78 -13.49 -3.62
CA TRP A 146 -20.50 -13.55 -2.93
C TRP A 146 -19.50 -12.66 -3.66
N PHE A 147 -19.19 -11.54 -3.03
CA PHE A 147 -18.13 -10.66 -3.47
C PHE A 147 -16.84 -11.09 -2.77
N ASP A 148 -16.00 -11.81 -3.53
CA ASP A 148 -14.62 -12.09 -3.17
C ASP A 148 -13.89 -10.74 -3.10
N CYS A 149 -13.75 -10.21 -1.89
CA CYS A 149 -13.40 -8.82 -1.63
C CYS A 149 -11.89 -8.55 -1.65
#